data_AF-A0A2T9XMX4-F1
#
_entry.id   AF-A0A2T9XMX4-F1
#
_cell.length_a   1.000
_cell.length_b   1.000
_cell.length_c   1.000
_cell.angle_alpha   90.00
_cell.angle_beta   90.00
_cell.angle_gamma   90.00
#
_symmetry.space_group_name_H-M   'P 1'
#
loop_
_entity.id
_entity.type
_entity.pdbx_description
1 polymer ?
#
loop_
_entity_poly.entity_id
_entity_poly.type
_entity_poly.pdbx_seq_one_letter_code
_entity_poly.pdbx_strand_id
1 'polypeptide(L)'
;MTPTASTWRDEPAHRVVGGTGLTALVVPGRGGKIASLRDGTGREWLAQPGPTLPAPARGPVSFVDAEMCGWDECAPTVDADTLDGTPLADHGEAWTTPWTSRAAGAWGYDGRSLPYRFSRRIEPTGTGLDLVYTAEATAGGPVPFQWAAHPQFVAPPGSRVVLPPQVLHVDGIYGVDGRQPWTDELARVDALPDGAPSSTGSTPTGPWRGPGS
;
A
#
# COMPACT_ATOMS: atom_id res chain seq x y z
N MET A 1 16.43 14.08 4.95
CA MET A 1 17.03 14.07 3.59
C MET A 1 15.88 14.12 2.58
N THR A 2 15.93 15.01 1.60
CA THR A 2 14.84 15.24 0.63
C THR A 2 14.87 14.15 -0.45
N PRO A 3 13.72 13.65 -0.95
CA PRO A 3 13.70 12.77 -2.11
C PRO A 3 14.43 13.36 -3.31
N THR A 4 15.13 12.53 -4.06
CA THR A 4 15.82 12.95 -5.30
C THR A 4 15.05 12.47 -6.52
N ALA A 5 15.01 13.28 -7.58
CA ALA A 5 14.43 12.84 -8.86
C ALA A 5 15.13 11.57 -9.38
N SER A 6 14.35 10.69 -9.99
CA SER A 6 14.79 9.41 -10.54
C SER A 6 13.82 8.96 -11.64
N THR A 7 13.99 7.74 -12.14
CA THR A 7 13.07 7.12 -13.09
C THR A 7 12.82 5.67 -12.71
N TRP A 8 11.64 5.17 -13.06
CA TRP A 8 11.31 3.75 -13.02
C TRP A 8 10.63 3.39 -14.33
N ARG A 9 11.24 2.51 -15.13
CA ARG A 9 10.72 2.10 -16.45
C ARG A 9 10.33 3.31 -17.32
N ASP A 10 11.23 4.29 -17.39
CA ASP A 10 11.07 5.56 -18.13
C ASP A 10 10.00 6.51 -17.59
N GLU A 11 9.35 6.19 -16.46
CA GLU A 11 8.43 7.09 -15.77
C GLU A 11 9.13 7.93 -14.71
N PRO A 12 8.72 9.21 -14.51
CA PRO A 12 9.22 10.04 -13.42
C PRO A 12 9.00 9.38 -12.06
N ALA A 13 10.09 9.26 -11.30
CA ALA A 13 10.07 8.69 -9.96
C ALA A 13 10.84 9.58 -8.98
N HIS A 14 10.64 9.31 -7.69
CA HIS A 14 11.40 9.93 -6.62
C HIS A 14 12.06 8.85 -5.78
N ARG A 15 13.36 8.99 -5.59
CA ARG A 15 14.17 8.10 -4.76
C ARG A 15 14.25 8.62 -3.34
N VAL A 16 13.95 7.76 -2.37
CA VAL A 16 14.12 8.02 -0.93
C VAL A 16 15.02 6.95 -0.36
N VAL A 17 16.04 7.33 0.41
CA VAL A 17 17.02 6.40 1.00
C VAL A 17 17.05 6.62 2.50
N GLY A 18 16.99 5.53 3.26
CA GLY A 18 17.13 5.56 4.71
C GLY A 18 17.85 4.33 5.25
N GLY A 19 18.11 4.32 6.55
CA GLY A 19 18.87 3.27 7.22
C GLY A 19 20.25 3.02 6.61
N THR A 20 20.60 1.74 6.51
CA THR A 20 21.85 1.25 5.93
C THR A 20 21.81 1.10 4.40
N GLY A 21 20.92 1.84 3.72
CA GLY A 21 20.81 1.84 2.25
C GLY A 21 19.47 1.36 1.70
N LEU A 22 18.44 1.23 2.54
CA LEU A 22 17.09 0.93 2.08
C LEU A 22 16.60 2.06 1.17
N THR A 23 16.31 1.72 -0.08
CA THR A 23 15.98 2.64 -1.16
C THR A 23 14.56 2.36 -1.67
N ALA A 24 13.67 3.34 -1.58
CA ALA A 24 12.35 3.31 -2.19
C ALA A 24 12.32 4.17 -3.47
N LEU A 25 11.68 3.67 -4.53
CA LEU A 25 11.32 4.45 -5.72
C LEU A 25 9.81 4.68 -5.73
N VAL A 26 9.40 5.93 -5.58
CA VAL A 26 7.99 6.37 -5.58
C VAL A 26 7.63 6.88 -6.97
N VAL A 27 6.50 6.43 -7.53
CA VAL A 27 6.01 6.86 -8.84
C VAL A 27 4.66 7.59 -8.66
N PRO A 28 4.67 8.93 -8.48
CA PRO A 28 3.43 9.69 -8.26
C PRO A 28 2.40 9.53 -9.38
N GLY A 29 2.85 9.36 -10.63
CA GLY A 29 1.97 9.14 -11.78
C GLY A 29 1.17 7.83 -11.74
N ARG A 30 1.52 6.90 -10.84
CA ARG A 30 0.86 5.61 -10.62
C ARG A 30 0.32 5.53 -9.20
N GLY A 31 -0.54 6.46 -8.78
CA GLY A 31 -1.16 6.37 -7.45
C GLY A 31 -0.19 6.55 -6.29
N GLY A 32 0.95 7.20 -6.51
CA GLY A 32 1.99 7.25 -5.49
C GLY A 32 2.62 5.88 -5.18
N LYS A 33 2.52 4.89 -6.08
CA LYS A 33 3.10 3.54 -5.90
C LYS A 33 4.55 3.59 -5.44
N ILE A 34 4.93 2.75 -4.47
CA ILE A 34 6.35 2.41 -4.26
C ILE A 34 6.66 1.26 -5.23
N ALA A 35 7.30 1.57 -6.34
CA ALA A 35 7.50 0.64 -7.45
C ALA A 35 8.74 -0.26 -7.26
N SER A 36 9.63 0.12 -6.34
CA SER A 36 10.80 -0.65 -5.94
C SER A 36 11.18 -0.33 -4.50
N LEU A 37 11.58 -1.35 -3.75
CA LEU A 37 12.11 -1.25 -2.40
C LEU A 37 13.34 -2.16 -2.30
N ARG A 38 14.53 -1.57 -2.35
CA ARG A 38 15.80 -2.31 -2.36
C ARG A 38 16.62 -2.06 -1.11
N ASP A 39 17.19 -3.09 -0.52
CA ASP A 39 18.13 -2.91 0.59
C ASP A 39 19.56 -2.59 0.12
N GLY A 40 20.46 -2.34 1.07
CA GLY A 40 21.86 -2.02 0.81
C GLY A 40 22.67 -3.15 0.14
N THR A 41 22.14 -4.37 0.09
CA THR A 41 22.74 -5.50 -0.65
C THR A 41 22.27 -5.58 -2.10
N GLY A 42 21.26 -4.79 -2.46
CA GLY A 42 20.65 -4.77 -3.78
C GLY A 42 19.47 -5.73 -3.95
N ARG A 43 19.05 -6.43 -2.89
CA ARG A 43 17.84 -7.27 -2.93
C ARG A 43 16.61 -6.40 -3.17
N GLU A 44 15.84 -6.73 -4.19
CA GLU A 44 14.49 -6.19 -4.41
C GLU A 44 13.49 -6.94 -3.53
N TRP A 45 12.75 -6.20 -2.71
CA TRP A 45 11.76 -6.77 -1.79
C TRP A 45 10.36 -6.82 -2.40
N LEU A 46 10.06 -5.99 -3.40
CA LEU A 46 8.73 -5.94 -4.02
C LEU A 46 8.71 -6.70 -5.35
N ALA A 47 7.62 -7.42 -5.59
CA ALA A 47 7.33 -8.01 -6.89
C ALA A 47 7.44 -6.94 -7.98
N GLN A 48 8.11 -7.28 -9.07
CA GLN A 48 8.34 -6.38 -10.19
C GLN A 48 7.41 -6.77 -11.34
N PRO A 49 7.01 -5.81 -12.19
CA PRO A 49 6.13 -6.10 -13.30
C PRO A 49 6.82 -7.05 -14.29
N GLY A 50 6.00 -7.71 -15.11
CA GLY A 50 6.48 -8.49 -16.25
C GLY A 50 7.27 -7.65 -17.28
N PRO A 51 7.69 -8.26 -18.40
CA PRO A 51 8.48 -7.58 -19.43
C PRO A 51 7.74 -6.39 -20.07
N THR A 52 6.41 -6.44 -20.08
CA THR A 52 5.55 -5.34 -20.55
C THR A 52 4.91 -4.66 -19.35
N LEU A 53 5.14 -3.35 -19.22
CA LEU A 53 4.49 -2.52 -18.23
C LEU A 53 3.21 -1.93 -18.85
N PRO A 54 2.00 -2.26 -18.37
CA PRO A 54 0.78 -1.62 -18.84
C PRO A 54 0.79 -0.13 -18.53
N ALA A 55 0.00 0.64 -19.28
CA ALA A 55 -0.23 2.05 -18.96
C ALA A 55 -0.77 2.18 -17.51
N PRO A 56 -0.47 3.28 -16.80
CA PRO A 56 -1.00 3.51 -15.47
C PRO A 56 -2.54 3.36 -15.44
N ALA A 57 -3.04 2.57 -14.49
CA ALA A 57 -4.46 2.39 -14.26
C ALA A 57 -5.19 3.72 -14.02
N ARG A 58 -6.40 3.89 -14.58
CA ARG A 58 -7.22 5.09 -14.45
C ARG A 58 -8.71 4.74 -14.36
N GLY A 59 -9.42 5.38 -13.42
CA GLY A 59 -10.86 5.19 -13.27
C GLY A 59 -11.21 3.84 -12.63
N PRO A 60 -12.46 3.37 -12.76
CA PRO A 60 -12.88 2.08 -12.21
C PRO A 60 -12.34 0.96 -13.11
N VAL A 61 -11.17 0.45 -12.75
CA VAL A 61 -10.52 -0.70 -13.41
C VAL A 61 -10.28 -1.80 -12.39
N SER A 62 -10.27 -3.05 -12.83
CA SER A 62 -9.96 -4.16 -11.94
C SER A 62 -8.49 -4.11 -11.52
N PHE A 63 -8.22 -4.37 -10.25
CA PHE A 63 -6.85 -4.43 -9.74
C PHE A 63 -6.04 -5.56 -10.40
N VAL A 64 -6.68 -6.69 -10.72
CA VAL A 64 -6.00 -7.84 -11.35
C VAL A 64 -5.65 -7.61 -12.83
N ASP A 65 -6.28 -6.61 -13.46
CA ASP A 65 -5.94 -6.21 -14.83
C ASP A 65 -4.77 -5.21 -14.88
N ALA A 66 -4.32 -4.73 -13.71
CA ALA A 66 -3.18 -3.84 -13.58
C ALA A 66 -1.85 -4.60 -13.56
N GLU A 67 -0.74 -3.89 -13.35
CA GLU A 67 0.60 -4.48 -13.34
C GLU A 67 0.86 -5.50 -12.21
N MET A 68 0.00 -5.56 -11.19
CA MET A 68 0.12 -6.43 -10.02
C MET A 68 1.55 -6.50 -9.48
N CYS A 69 2.13 -5.34 -9.16
CA CYS A 69 3.48 -5.24 -8.66
C CYS A 69 3.68 -4.03 -7.73
N GLY A 70 4.79 -4.01 -7.00
CA GLY A 70 5.14 -2.90 -6.12
C GLY A 70 4.24 -2.81 -4.89
N TRP A 71 4.00 -1.59 -4.42
CA TRP A 71 3.16 -1.28 -3.28
C TRP A 71 2.16 -0.19 -3.64
N ASP A 72 0.89 -0.58 -3.68
CA ASP A 72 -0.25 0.30 -3.90
C ASP A 72 -0.95 0.69 -2.61
N GLU A 73 -1.78 1.73 -2.69
CA GLU A 73 -2.60 2.20 -1.58
C GLU A 73 -4.06 1.95 -1.93
N CYS A 74 -4.81 1.35 -1.00
CA CYS A 74 -6.26 1.20 -1.09
C CYS A 74 -6.92 2.30 -0.25
N ALA A 75 -7.62 3.24 -0.89
CA ALA A 75 -8.40 4.27 -0.21
C ALA A 75 -9.42 4.92 -1.17
N PRO A 76 -10.65 5.25 -0.71
CA PRO A 76 -11.13 5.21 0.67
C PRO A 76 -11.79 3.87 1.05
N THR A 77 -11.65 2.85 0.20
CA THR A 77 -12.24 1.52 0.36
C THR A 77 -11.19 0.45 0.05
N VAL A 78 -11.35 -0.72 0.66
CA VAL A 78 -10.58 -1.93 0.32
C VAL A 78 -11.35 -2.77 -0.69
N ASP A 79 -12.64 -3.02 -0.43
CA ASP A 79 -13.56 -3.70 -1.35
C ASP A 79 -14.53 -2.70 -1.99
N ALA A 80 -15.11 -3.07 -3.14
CA ALA A 80 -16.15 -2.27 -3.78
C ALA A 80 -17.39 -2.16 -2.87
N ASP A 81 -18.01 -0.98 -2.84
CA ASP A 81 -19.20 -0.71 -2.03
C ASP A 81 -20.07 0.40 -2.64
N THR A 82 -21.20 0.72 -2.01
CA THR A 82 -22.05 1.86 -2.34
C THR A 82 -22.46 2.60 -1.08
N LEU A 83 -22.04 3.87 -0.96
CA LEU A 83 -22.40 4.74 0.15
C LEU A 83 -23.41 5.80 -0.31
N ASP A 84 -24.62 5.76 0.24
CA ASP A 84 -25.71 6.71 -0.08
C ASP A 84 -25.95 6.89 -1.60
N GLY A 85 -25.86 5.78 -2.35
CA GLY A 85 -26.01 5.76 -3.81
C GLY A 85 -24.74 6.15 -4.59
N THR A 86 -23.65 6.49 -3.92
CA THR A 86 -22.34 6.76 -4.54
C THR A 86 -21.55 5.45 -4.64
N PRO A 87 -21.19 5.00 -5.85
CA PRO A 87 -20.37 3.80 -6.02
C PRO A 87 -18.92 4.07 -5.58
N LEU A 88 -18.38 3.17 -4.77
CA LEU A 88 -17.00 3.16 -4.31
C LEU A 88 -16.27 1.98 -4.96
N ALA A 89 -15.12 2.27 -5.56
CA ALA A 89 -14.37 1.28 -6.34
C ALA A 89 -13.71 0.22 -5.45
N ASP A 90 -13.52 -0.97 -6.02
CA ASP A 90 -12.61 -1.97 -5.46
C ASP A 90 -11.20 -1.39 -5.32
N HIS A 91 -10.57 -1.59 -4.17
CA HIS A 91 -9.30 -0.98 -3.77
C HIS A 91 -9.30 0.56 -3.78
N GLY A 92 -10.48 1.18 -3.86
CA GLY A 92 -10.65 2.63 -3.90
C GLY A 92 -10.02 3.27 -5.14
N GLU A 93 -9.63 4.53 -5.01
CA GLU A 93 -9.14 5.37 -6.11
C GLU A 93 -7.69 5.84 -5.93
N ALA A 94 -7.07 5.60 -4.78
CA ALA A 94 -5.70 6.03 -4.51
C ALA A 94 -4.69 5.52 -5.53
N TRP A 95 -4.76 4.23 -5.88
CA TRP A 95 -3.85 3.58 -6.82
C TRP A 95 -4.07 3.98 -8.29
N THR A 96 -5.29 4.40 -8.66
CA THR A 96 -5.63 4.82 -10.03
C THR A 96 -5.56 6.33 -10.28
N THR A 97 -5.30 7.11 -9.23
CA THR A 97 -5.25 8.58 -9.30
C THR A 97 -3.80 9.05 -9.31
N PRO A 98 -3.36 9.91 -10.25
CA PRO A 98 -2.03 10.52 -10.16
C PRO A 98 -1.90 11.38 -8.90
N TRP A 99 -0.83 11.16 -8.13
CA TRP A 99 -0.53 11.97 -6.96
C TRP A 99 0.32 13.18 -7.34
N THR A 100 0.14 14.26 -6.61
CA THR A 100 0.94 15.49 -6.75
C THR A 100 1.79 15.72 -5.51
N SER A 101 2.89 16.44 -5.67
CA SER A 101 3.74 16.85 -4.53
C SER A 101 2.95 17.78 -3.62
N ARG A 102 2.88 17.45 -2.33
CA ARG A 102 2.28 18.30 -1.28
C ARG A 102 3.34 19.03 -0.47
N ALA A 103 4.49 18.39 -0.27
CA ALA A 103 5.69 18.93 0.35
C ALA A 103 6.90 18.06 -0.03
N ALA A 104 8.09 18.43 0.44
CA ALA A 104 9.27 17.58 0.29
C ALA A 104 9.02 16.19 0.90
N GLY A 105 9.06 15.14 0.06
CA GLY A 105 8.82 13.76 0.50
C GLY A 105 7.37 13.38 0.75
N ALA A 106 6.42 14.30 0.49
CA ALA A 106 5.00 14.06 0.64
C ALA A 106 4.27 14.19 -0.69
N TRP A 107 3.50 13.18 -1.04
CA TRP A 107 2.64 13.17 -2.22
C TRP A 107 1.21 12.81 -1.80
N GLY A 108 0.23 13.24 -2.58
CA GLY A 108 -1.17 12.90 -2.32
C GLY A 108 -2.11 13.35 -3.42
N TYR A 109 -3.39 13.10 -3.20
CA TYR A 109 -4.47 13.44 -4.12
C TYR A 109 -5.71 13.89 -3.33
N ASP A 110 -6.65 14.52 -4.03
CA ASP A 110 -7.96 14.87 -3.49
C ASP A 110 -8.96 13.84 -4.00
N GLY A 111 -9.74 13.26 -3.08
CA GLY A 111 -10.74 12.24 -3.38
C GLY A 111 -11.82 12.77 -4.32
N ARG A 112 -12.29 11.90 -5.22
CA ARG A 112 -13.37 12.22 -6.16
C ARG A 112 -14.68 11.56 -5.77
N SER A 113 -14.59 10.37 -5.19
CA SER A 113 -15.75 9.59 -4.73
C SER A 113 -16.37 10.19 -3.46
N LEU A 114 -15.54 10.66 -2.54
CA LEU A 114 -15.93 11.23 -1.25
C LEU A 114 -15.09 12.50 -0.97
N PRO A 115 -15.56 13.43 -0.10
CA PRO A 115 -14.86 14.68 0.17
C PRO A 115 -13.72 14.47 1.18
N TYR A 116 -12.62 13.88 0.74
CA TYR A 116 -11.41 13.71 1.53
C TYR A 116 -10.15 14.07 0.73
N ARG A 117 -9.05 14.23 1.45
CA ARG A 117 -7.70 14.30 0.90
C ARG A 117 -6.88 13.18 1.53
N PHE A 118 -6.05 12.53 0.72
CA PHE A 118 -5.13 11.51 1.18
C PHE A 118 -3.70 11.82 0.75
N SER A 119 -2.75 11.60 1.63
CA SER A 119 -1.34 11.80 1.35
C SER A 119 -0.46 10.84 2.14
N ARG A 120 0.72 10.56 1.58
CA ARG A 120 1.80 9.83 2.24
C ARG A 120 3.08 10.65 2.18
N ARG A 121 3.74 10.77 3.32
CA ARG A 121 5.11 11.25 3.45
C ARG A 121 6.05 10.08 3.74
N ILE A 122 7.19 10.02 3.06
CA ILE A 122 8.23 9.02 3.33
C ILE A 122 9.43 9.70 3.96
N GLU A 123 9.78 9.28 5.17
CA GLU A 123 10.85 9.86 5.98
C GLU A 123 11.98 8.85 6.19
N PRO A 124 13.20 9.17 5.76
CA PRO A 124 14.38 8.38 6.12
C PRO A 124 14.59 8.35 7.63
N THR A 125 14.80 7.16 8.19
CA THR A 125 15.21 6.97 9.58
C THR A 125 16.61 6.39 9.65
N GLY A 126 17.16 6.25 10.86
CA GLY A 126 18.45 5.60 11.07
C GLY A 126 18.47 4.10 10.76
N THR A 127 17.30 3.46 10.64
CA THR A 127 17.16 2.01 10.42
C THR A 127 16.38 1.65 9.16
N GLY A 128 15.69 2.61 8.52
CA GLY A 128 14.90 2.36 7.33
C GLY A 128 14.12 3.59 6.88
N LEU A 129 12.83 3.39 6.60
CA LEU A 129 11.91 4.42 6.11
C LEU A 129 10.63 4.39 6.96
N ASP A 130 10.16 5.55 7.39
CA ASP A 130 8.83 5.72 7.96
C ASP A 130 7.88 6.23 6.88
N LEU A 131 6.70 5.60 6.78
CA LEU A 131 5.62 6.02 5.88
C LEU A 131 4.53 6.64 6.74
N VAL A 132 4.40 7.96 6.67
CA VAL A 132 3.42 8.74 7.45
C VAL A 132 2.25 9.09 6.56
N TYR A 133 1.07 8.60 6.94
CA TYR A 133 -0.17 8.77 6.19
C TYR A 133 -1.07 9.81 6.83
N THR A 134 -1.70 10.64 6.01
CA THR A 134 -2.70 11.63 6.44
C THR A 134 -3.94 11.50 5.56
N ALA A 135 -5.09 11.28 6.20
CA ALA A 135 -6.41 11.39 5.60
C ALA A 135 -7.17 12.55 6.28
N GLU A 136 -7.75 13.44 5.48
CA GLU A 136 -8.44 14.64 5.96
C GLU A 136 -9.80 14.75 5.28
N ALA A 137 -10.89 14.88 6.04
CA ALA A 137 -12.19 15.23 5.47
C ALA A 137 -12.17 16.70 4.98
N THR A 138 -12.59 16.95 3.75
CA THR A 138 -12.58 18.28 3.12
C THR A 138 -13.95 18.96 3.13
N ALA A 139 -14.97 18.28 3.64
CA ALA A 139 -16.30 18.82 3.91
C ALA A 139 -16.54 18.96 5.42
N GLY A 140 -17.58 19.70 5.81
CA GLY A 140 -17.92 19.98 7.22
C GLY A 140 -18.46 18.80 8.03
N GLY A 141 -18.34 17.57 7.54
CA GLY A 141 -18.90 16.37 8.16
C GLY A 141 -17.95 15.17 8.10
N PRO A 142 -18.26 14.09 8.85
CA PRO A 142 -17.46 12.88 8.83
C PRO A 142 -17.49 12.21 7.46
N VAL A 143 -16.36 11.61 7.07
CA VAL A 143 -16.23 10.83 5.84
C VAL A 143 -15.89 9.39 6.22
N PRO A 144 -16.72 8.39 5.89
CA PRO A 144 -16.34 6.99 6.01
C PRO A 144 -15.07 6.73 5.21
N PHE A 145 -14.08 6.12 5.85
CA PHE A 145 -12.76 5.94 5.27
C PHE A 145 -12.13 4.64 5.75
N GLN A 146 -11.71 3.82 4.80
CA GLN A 146 -10.85 2.67 5.00
C GLN A 146 -9.54 2.91 4.26
N TRP A 147 -8.46 2.43 4.86
CA TRP A 147 -7.17 2.42 4.21
C TRP A 147 -6.46 1.10 4.45
N ALA A 148 -5.84 0.57 3.40
CA ALA A 148 -4.90 -0.52 3.49
C ALA A 148 -3.67 -0.22 2.64
N ALA A 149 -2.50 -0.48 3.21
CA ALA A 149 -1.29 -0.66 2.43
C ALA A 149 -1.38 -1.99 1.69
N HIS A 150 -1.07 -1.99 0.39
CA HIS A 150 -1.15 -3.17 -0.46
C HIS A 150 0.22 -3.52 -1.11
N PRO A 151 1.26 -3.81 -0.30
CA PRO A 151 2.56 -4.25 -0.80
C PRO A 151 2.52 -5.68 -1.34
N GLN A 152 3.15 -5.88 -2.50
CA GLN A 152 3.39 -7.19 -3.07
C GLN A 152 4.84 -7.57 -2.81
N PHE A 153 5.10 -8.22 -1.68
CA PHE A 153 6.44 -8.67 -1.33
C PHE A 153 6.83 -9.95 -2.08
N VAL A 154 8.10 -10.06 -2.48
CA VAL A 154 8.67 -11.32 -2.95
C VAL A 154 8.89 -12.23 -1.76
N ALA A 155 8.26 -13.40 -1.79
CA ALA A 155 8.36 -14.39 -0.74
C ALA A 155 8.81 -15.75 -1.30
N PRO A 156 10.14 -16.02 -1.38
CA PRO A 156 10.64 -17.32 -1.79
C PRO A 156 10.29 -18.43 -0.77
N PRO A 157 10.41 -19.71 -1.14
CA PRO A 157 10.22 -20.82 -0.21
C PRO A 157 10.99 -20.65 1.10
N GLY A 158 10.36 -21.02 2.22
CA GLY A 158 10.86 -20.79 3.57
C GLY A 158 10.62 -19.38 4.13
N SER A 159 9.96 -18.49 3.39
CA SER A 159 9.56 -17.17 3.90
C SER A 159 8.47 -17.28 4.96
N ARG A 160 8.56 -16.43 5.99
CA ARG A 160 7.59 -16.37 7.07
C ARG A 160 7.19 -14.94 7.40
N VAL A 161 5.89 -14.70 7.56
CA VAL A 161 5.35 -13.46 8.11
C VAL A 161 5.48 -13.49 9.63
N VAL A 162 6.06 -12.44 10.21
CA VAL A 162 6.17 -12.29 11.67
C VAL A 162 5.30 -11.12 12.08
N LEU A 163 4.21 -11.41 12.79
CA LEU A 163 3.35 -10.40 13.37
C LEU A 163 3.69 -10.21 14.87
N PRO A 164 3.42 -9.02 15.44
CA PRO A 164 3.52 -8.82 16.87
C PRO A 164 2.69 -9.86 17.65
N PRO A 165 3.12 -10.30 18.84
CA PRO A 165 2.45 -11.38 19.59
C PRO A 165 1.01 -11.03 20.01
N GLN A 166 0.63 -9.76 19.95
CA GLN A 166 -0.73 -9.30 20.24
C GLN A 166 -1.71 -9.58 19.08
N VAL A 167 -1.21 -9.88 17.88
CA VAL A 167 -2.06 -10.25 16.75
C VAL A 167 -2.46 -11.71 16.88
N LEU A 168 -3.68 -11.93 17.36
CA LEU A 168 -4.22 -13.27 17.60
C LEU A 168 -5.04 -13.82 16.44
N HIS A 169 -5.53 -12.96 15.56
CA HIS A 169 -6.38 -13.32 14.43
C HIS A 169 -6.03 -12.47 13.21
N VAL A 170 -6.23 -13.04 12.04
CA VAL A 170 -6.15 -12.37 10.75
C VAL A 170 -7.43 -12.59 9.97
N ASP A 171 -7.82 -11.61 9.19
CA ASP A 171 -8.91 -11.73 8.22
C ASP A 171 -8.28 -12.07 6.86
N GLY A 172 -8.58 -13.26 6.35
CA GLY A 172 -8.11 -13.68 5.04
C GLY A 172 -9.00 -13.12 3.93
N ILE A 173 -8.36 -12.52 2.92
CA ILE A 173 -9.05 -11.98 1.73
C ILE A 173 -8.95 -12.98 0.57
N TYR A 174 -7.80 -13.65 0.43
CA TYR A 174 -7.56 -14.70 -0.56
C TYR A 174 -6.82 -15.89 0.09
N GLY A 175 -7.29 -17.12 -0.20
CA GLY A 175 -6.67 -18.37 0.27
C GLY A 175 -7.03 -18.80 1.69
N VAL A 176 -7.68 -17.93 2.48
CA VAL A 176 -8.15 -18.20 3.84
C VAL A 176 -9.51 -17.49 4.00
N ASP A 177 -10.58 -18.23 4.25
CA ASP A 177 -11.92 -17.63 4.36
C ASP A 177 -12.16 -17.04 5.76
N GLY A 178 -12.42 -15.72 5.79
CA GLY A 178 -12.88 -15.01 6.97
C GLY A 178 -11.83 -14.83 8.07
N ARG A 179 -12.31 -14.52 9.27
CA ARG A 179 -11.47 -14.31 10.45
C ARG A 179 -10.95 -15.63 10.99
N GLN A 180 -9.64 -15.82 11.02
CA GLN A 180 -9.00 -17.04 11.52
C GLN A 180 -7.93 -16.74 12.58
N PRO A 181 -7.68 -17.66 13.52
CA PRO A 181 -6.56 -17.53 14.45
C PRO A 181 -5.23 -17.42 13.70
N TRP A 182 -4.33 -16.55 14.15
CA TRP A 182 -2.99 -16.48 13.60
C TRP A 182 -2.18 -17.71 14.07
N THR A 183 -1.76 -18.55 13.13
CA THR A 183 -1.02 -19.78 13.41
C THR A 183 0.35 -19.76 12.75
N ASP A 184 1.25 -20.63 13.21
CA ASP A 184 2.56 -20.79 12.58
C ASP A 184 2.47 -21.36 11.15
N GLU A 185 1.41 -22.11 10.85
CA GLU A 185 1.12 -22.60 9.50
C GLU A 185 0.73 -21.45 8.56
N LEU A 186 -0.21 -20.59 8.97
CA LEU A 186 -0.60 -19.40 8.20
C LEU A 186 0.54 -18.39 8.04
N ALA A 187 1.53 -18.42 8.92
CA ALA A 187 2.70 -17.56 8.83
C ALA A 187 3.65 -17.97 7.68
N ARG A 188 3.61 -19.20 7.19
CA ARG A 188 4.55 -19.74 6.21
C ARG A 188 3.99 -19.63 4.80
N VAL A 189 4.80 -19.10 3.90
CA VAL A 189 4.41 -19.00 2.48
C VAL A 189 4.34 -20.37 1.82
N ASP A 190 5.10 -21.35 2.32
CA ASP A 190 5.05 -22.74 1.85
C ASP A 190 3.71 -23.45 2.14
N ALA A 191 2.85 -22.88 2.98
CA ALA A 191 1.49 -23.38 3.21
C ALA A 191 0.51 -22.95 2.11
N LEU A 192 0.92 -22.03 1.22
CA LEU A 192 0.12 -21.58 0.09
C LEU A 192 0.40 -22.45 -1.15
N PRO A 193 -0.59 -22.68 -2.01
CA PRO A 193 -0.35 -23.27 -3.32
C PRO A 193 0.67 -22.45 -4.12
N ASP A 194 1.49 -23.12 -4.96
CA ASP A 194 2.48 -22.44 -5.80
C ASP A 194 1.83 -21.33 -6.65
N GLY A 195 2.34 -20.11 -6.50
CA GLY A 195 1.82 -18.93 -7.20
C GLY A 195 0.57 -18.30 -6.57
N ALA A 196 0.06 -18.80 -5.44
CA ALA A 196 -1.07 -18.19 -4.75
C ALA A 196 -0.64 -16.96 -3.94
N PRO A 197 -1.32 -15.82 -4.08
CA PRO A 197 -1.12 -14.67 -3.19
C PRO A 197 -1.75 -14.95 -1.82
N SER A 198 -1.15 -14.44 -0.75
CA SER A 198 -1.80 -14.28 0.55
C SER A 198 -1.99 -12.81 0.87
N SER A 199 -3.21 -12.43 1.25
CA SER A 199 -3.52 -11.10 1.78
C SER A 199 -4.23 -11.26 3.12
N THR A 200 -3.71 -10.58 4.14
CA THR A 200 -4.20 -10.65 5.52
C THR A 200 -4.40 -9.26 6.08
N GLY A 201 -5.57 -8.99 6.65
CA GLY A 201 -5.85 -7.79 7.44
C GLY A 201 -5.85 -8.10 8.94
N SER A 202 -5.62 -7.08 9.76
CA SER A 202 -5.98 -7.13 11.19
C SER A 202 -6.83 -5.91 11.52
N THR A 203 -8.05 -6.14 11.97
CA THR A 203 -8.89 -5.07 12.52
C THR A 203 -8.48 -4.76 13.96
N PRO A 204 -8.16 -3.50 14.31
CA PRO A 204 -7.95 -3.12 15.70
C PRO A 204 -9.25 -3.37 16.48
N THR A 205 -9.19 -4.21 17.50
CA THR A 205 -10.28 -4.35 18.47
C THR A 205 -10.09 -3.33 19.58
N GLY A 206 -10.34 -2.05 19.25
CA GLY A 206 -10.26 -0.96 20.23
C GLY A 206 -10.41 0.42 19.60
N PRO A 207 -10.84 1.44 20.37
CA PRO A 207 -10.94 2.80 19.88
C PRO A 207 -9.56 3.32 19.45
N TRP A 208 -9.52 4.04 18.33
CA TRP A 208 -8.34 4.78 17.87
C TRP A 208 -7.84 5.71 18.99
N ARG A 209 -6.63 5.47 19.48
CA ARG A 209 -5.95 6.39 20.39
C ARG A 209 -4.99 7.23 19.53
N GLY A 210 -5.40 8.46 19.24
CA GLY A 210 -4.56 9.40 18.51
C GLY A 210 -3.25 9.71 19.25
N PRO A 211 -2.28 10.33 18.57
CA PRO A 211 -1.05 10.77 19.21
C PRO A 211 -1.35 11.93 20.16
N GLY A 212 -1.37 11.64 21.46
CA GLY A 212 -1.56 12.63 22.53
C GLY A 212 -2.73 12.30 23.45
N SER A 213 -2.57 11.25 24.26
CA SER A 213 -3.27 11.16 25.56
C SER A 213 -2.61 12.07 26.58
#